data_AF-A0A7S2CPE6-F1
#
_entry.id   AF-A0A7S2CPE6-F1
#
_cell.length_a   1.000
_cell.length_b   1.000
_cell.length_c   1.000
_cell.angle_alpha   90.00
_cell.angle_beta   90.00
_cell.angle_gamma   90.00
#
_symmetry.space_group_name_H-M   'P 1'
#
loop_
_entity.id
_entity.type
_entity.pdbx_description
1 polymer ?
#
loop_
_entity_poly.entity_id
_entity_poly.type
_entity_poly.pdbx_seq_one_letter_code
_entity_poly.pdbx_strand_id
1 'polypeptide(L)'
;MAALCQRRGVVREVAADYCRIFHRRIHEARPPTLCFPNDLVVPNTEFCDLLMDMDVQVRTRIGLVALEHLKTEIFKFRRQEDIEHLTKEVTHGRSFLFLDTHGHVERLVHKVVARVLRGDAKIFVQVAKSNDGKRVEGSCKLPRCKTEQGETPME
;
A
#
# COMPACT_ATOMS: atom_id res chain seq x y z
N MET A 1 -20.82 23.44 1.46
CA MET A 1 -21.85 22.38 1.65
C MET A 1 -21.56 21.11 0.86
N ALA A 2 -21.20 21.17 -0.43
CA ALA A 2 -20.86 19.99 -1.25
C ALA A 2 -19.65 19.17 -0.73
N ALA A 3 -18.53 19.83 -0.36
CA ALA A 3 -17.34 19.16 0.17
C ALA A 3 -17.58 18.40 1.50
N LEU A 4 -18.51 18.89 2.32
CA LEU A 4 -18.88 18.28 3.61
C LEU A 4 -19.79 17.04 3.41
N CYS A 5 -20.65 17.06 2.39
CA CYS A 5 -21.42 15.88 1.97
C CYS A 5 -20.55 14.80 1.32
N GLN A 6 -19.56 15.19 0.49
CA GLN A 6 -18.58 14.25 -0.08
C GLN A 6 -17.78 13.53 1.00
N ARG A 7 -17.31 14.24 2.04
CA ARG A 7 -16.58 13.62 3.16
C ARG A 7 -17.43 12.62 3.95
N ARG A 8 -18.72 12.90 4.17
CA ARG A 8 -19.62 11.96 4.87
C ARG A 8 -19.86 10.67 4.10
N GLY A 9 -19.93 10.74 2.77
CA GLY A 9 -20.05 9.56 1.90
C GLY A 9 -18.83 8.65 1.99
N VAL A 10 -17.63 9.23 1.89
CA VAL A 10 -16.36 8.49 1.97
C VAL A 10 -16.21 7.80 3.34
N VAL A 11 -16.47 8.50 4.45
CA VAL A 11 -16.37 7.89 5.78
C VAL A 11 -17.29 6.68 5.94
N ARG A 12 -18.53 6.78 5.45
CA ARG A 12 -19.49 5.67 5.51
C ARG A 12 -19.03 4.46 4.68
N GLU A 13 -18.54 4.70 3.47
CA GLU A 13 -18.03 3.65 2.59
C GLU A 13 -16.80 2.95 3.19
N VAL A 14 -15.83 3.74 3.67
CA VAL A 14 -14.62 3.22 4.34
C VAL A 14 -14.99 2.40 5.57
N ALA A 15 -15.91 2.90 6.41
CA ALA A 15 -16.37 2.17 7.59
C ALA A 15 -17.09 0.86 7.20
N ALA A 16 -17.92 0.88 6.16
CA ALA A 16 -18.61 -0.32 5.70
C ALA A 16 -17.64 -1.38 5.16
N ASP A 17 -16.63 -0.98 4.38
CA ASP A 17 -15.58 -1.86 3.88
C ASP A 17 -14.72 -2.42 5.03
N TYR A 18 -14.30 -1.56 5.96
CA TYR A 18 -13.57 -1.96 7.16
C TYR A 18 -14.33 -3.04 7.92
N CYS A 19 -15.59 -2.82 8.26
CA CYS A 19 -16.41 -3.78 9.01
C CYS A 19 -16.52 -5.13 8.28
N ARG A 20 -16.70 -5.10 6.95
CA ARG A 20 -16.81 -6.31 6.13
C ARG A 20 -15.51 -7.13 6.16
N ILE A 21 -14.37 -6.46 5.98
CA ILE A 21 -13.05 -7.10 5.96
C ILE A 21 -12.70 -7.62 7.35
N PHE A 22 -12.85 -6.80 8.39
CA PHE A 22 -12.55 -7.18 9.77
C PHE A 22 -13.39 -8.38 10.22
N HIS A 23 -14.69 -8.37 9.91
CA HIS A 23 -15.57 -9.52 10.17
C HIS A 23 -15.09 -10.78 9.44
N ARG A 24 -14.71 -10.67 8.16
CA ARG A 24 -14.12 -11.79 7.40
C ARG A 24 -12.85 -12.33 8.10
N ARG A 25 -11.94 -11.45 8.53
CA ARG A 25 -10.70 -11.83 9.23
C ARG A 25 -10.95 -12.59 10.53
N ILE A 26 -11.94 -12.19 11.31
CA ILE A 26 -12.34 -12.93 12.52
C ILE A 26 -12.73 -14.38 12.19
N HIS A 27 -13.52 -14.60 11.13
CA HIS A 27 -13.93 -15.95 10.72
C HIS A 27 -12.79 -16.78 10.13
N GLU A 28 -11.83 -16.14 9.48
CA GLU A 28 -10.64 -16.79 8.90
C GLU A 28 -9.58 -17.13 9.95
N ALA A 29 -9.56 -16.45 11.09
CA ALA A 29 -8.60 -16.64 12.17
C ALA A 29 -8.84 -17.96 12.94
N ARG A 30 -8.36 -19.06 12.37
CA ARG A 30 -8.46 -20.41 12.94
C ARG A 30 -7.22 -21.27 12.67
N PRO A 31 -6.86 -22.18 13.59
CA PRO A 31 -5.78 -23.15 13.37
C PRO A 31 -6.05 -24.08 12.16
N PRO A 32 -5.00 -24.65 11.53
CA PRO A 32 -3.58 -24.58 11.91
C PRO A 32 -2.84 -23.36 11.38
N THR A 33 -3.43 -22.61 10.43
CA THR A 33 -2.73 -21.54 9.72
C THR A 33 -2.61 -20.26 10.55
N LEU A 34 -3.62 -19.96 11.38
CA LEU A 34 -3.67 -18.77 12.23
C LEU A 34 -4.09 -19.14 13.66
N CYS A 35 -3.77 -18.29 14.64
CA CYS A 35 -4.31 -18.42 15.98
C CYS A 35 -5.79 -18.02 16.01
N PHE A 36 -6.55 -18.54 16.97
CA PHE A 36 -7.89 -17.99 17.25
C PHE A 36 -7.77 -16.53 17.72
N PRO A 37 -8.72 -15.66 17.33
CA PRO A 37 -8.73 -14.27 17.79
C PRO A 37 -9.02 -14.20 19.29
N ASN A 38 -8.53 -13.16 19.94
CA ASN A 38 -8.87 -12.82 21.32
C ASN A 38 -9.27 -11.34 21.42
N ASP A 39 -9.57 -10.89 22.64
CA ASP A 39 -9.98 -9.53 22.97
C ASP A 39 -8.90 -8.47 22.68
N LEU A 40 -7.63 -8.87 22.61
CA LEU A 40 -6.50 -7.99 22.36
C LEU A 40 -6.08 -7.98 20.88
N VAL A 41 -6.17 -9.12 20.20
CA VAL A 41 -5.57 -9.33 18.87
C VAL A 41 -6.48 -10.19 18.00
N VAL A 42 -6.75 -9.68 16.80
CA VAL A 42 -7.29 -10.46 15.68
C VAL A 42 -6.17 -10.60 14.63
N PRO A 43 -5.79 -11.82 14.22
CA PRO A 43 -4.75 -11.99 13.20
C PRO A 43 -5.09 -11.30 11.86
N ASN A 44 -4.07 -10.75 11.19
CA ASN A 44 -4.19 -10.10 9.88
C ASN A 44 -5.17 -8.91 9.84
N THR A 45 -5.31 -8.19 10.96
CA THR A 45 -6.11 -6.96 11.05
C THR A 45 -5.29 -5.71 11.31
N GLU A 46 -3.99 -5.74 10.98
CA GLU A 46 -3.19 -4.52 10.97
C GLU A 46 -3.80 -3.51 9.99
N PHE A 47 -3.66 -2.22 10.29
CA PHE A 47 -4.33 -1.16 9.52
C PHE A 47 -4.00 -1.24 8.02
N CYS A 48 -2.73 -1.44 7.68
CA CYS A 48 -2.27 -1.60 6.30
C CYS A 48 -2.87 -2.83 5.62
N ASP A 49 -3.01 -3.95 6.34
CA ASP A 49 -3.59 -5.19 5.79
C ASP A 49 -5.08 -5.01 5.48
N LEU A 50 -5.81 -4.37 6.39
CA LEU A 50 -7.24 -4.09 6.20
C LEU A 50 -7.47 -3.12 5.05
N LEU A 51 -6.67 -2.06 4.97
CA LEU A 51 -6.73 -1.11 3.85
C LEU A 51 -6.45 -1.79 2.52
N MET A 52 -5.47 -2.69 2.46
CA MET A 52 -5.10 -3.39 1.24
C MET A 52 -6.16 -4.37 0.75
N ASP A 53 -7.04 -4.82 1.64
CA ASP A 53 -8.20 -5.64 1.32
C ASP A 53 -9.45 -4.83 0.92
N MET A 54 -9.44 -3.50 1.08
CA MET A 54 -10.55 -2.63 0.67
C MET A 54 -10.73 -2.59 -0.84
N ASP A 55 -11.97 -2.30 -1.26
CA ASP A 55 -12.26 -2.11 -2.66
C ASP A 55 -11.36 -1.01 -3.25
N VAL A 56 -10.98 -1.18 -4.51
CA VAL A 56 -10.10 -0.22 -5.18
C VAL A 56 -10.69 1.18 -5.19
N GLN A 57 -12.00 1.32 -5.37
CA GLN A 57 -12.64 2.63 -5.42
C GLN A 57 -12.55 3.32 -4.06
N VAL A 58 -12.74 2.57 -2.97
CA VAL A 58 -12.61 3.08 -1.61
C VAL A 58 -11.16 3.51 -1.34
N ARG A 59 -10.18 2.68 -1.71
CA ARG A 59 -8.76 3.03 -1.61
C ARG A 59 -8.38 4.25 -2.43
N THR A 60 -8.80 4.33 -3.69
CA THR A 60 -8.52 5.48 -4.55
C THR A 60 -9.10 6.75 -3.94
N ARG A 61 -10.31 6.70 -3.36
CA ARG A 61 -10.90 7.86 -2.66
C ARG A 61 -10.09 8.31 -1.46
N ILE A 62 -9.66 7.39 -0.60
CA ILE A 62 -8.77 7.72 0.53
C ILE A 62 -7.46 8.34 0.01
N GLY A 63 -6.86 7.73 -1.02
CA GLY A 63 -5.62 8.20 -1.64
C GLY A 63 -5.74 9.58 -2.27
N LEU A 64 -6.88 9.91 -2.88
CA LEU A 64 -7.14 11.24 -3.43
C LEU A 64 -7.24 12.31 -2.33
N VAL A 65 -7.85 11.98 -1.18
CA VAL A 65 -7.88 12.88 -0.01
C VAL A 65 -6.46 13.10 0.52
N ALA A 66 -5.65 12.04 0.63
CA ALA A 66 -4.26 12.16 1.04
C ALA A 66 -3.40 12.95 0.04
N LEU A 67 -3.64 12.80 -1.27
CA LEU A 67 -3.00 13.60 -2.31
C LEU A 67 -3.38 15.08 -2.23
N GLU A 68 -4.63 15.40 -1.95
CA GLU A 68 -5.07 16.78 -1.74
C GLU A 68 -4.34 17.40 -0.55
N HIS A 69 -4.24 16.68 0.56
CA HIS A 69 -3.47 17.11 1.73
C HIS A 69 -1.98 17.28 1.42
N LEU A 70 -1.39 16.33 0.67
CA LEU A 70 0.01 16.41 0.23
C LEU A 70 0.27 17.66 -0.62
N LYS A 71 -0.66 18.00 -1.51
CA LYS A 71 -0.57 19.20 -2.35
C LYS A 71 -0.58 20.45 -1.48
N THR A 72 -1.49 20.53 -0.50
CA THR A 72 -1.58 21.71 0.39
C THR A 72 -0.35 21.91 1.27
N GLU A 73 0.24 20.82 1.79
CA GLU A 73 1.43 20.88 2.65
C GLU A 73 2.72 21.19 1.87
N ILE A 74 2.87 20.66 0.65
CA ILE A 74 4.16 20.61 -0.06
C ILE A 74 4.26 21.62 -1.22
N PHE A 75 3.36 22.59 -1.33
CA PHE A 75 3.36 23.63 -2.38
C PHE A 75 4.70 24.38 -2.59
N LYS A 76 5.70 24.23 -1.70
CA LYS A 76 6.99 24.91 -1.77
C LYS A 76 8.20 24.08 -2.23
N PHE A 77 8.17 22.74 -2.26
CA PHE A 77 9.42 21.97 -2.35
C PHE A 77 9.46 20.73 -3.25
N ARG A 78 8.37 20.32 -3.92
CA ARG A 78 8.40 19.18 -4.86
C ARG A 78 8.10 19.57 -6.29
N ARG A 79 8.69 18.82 -7.24
CA ARG A 79 8.42 18.99 -8.67
C ARG A 79 6.99 18.53 -8.95
N GLN A 80 6.27 19.32 -9.73
CA GLN A 80 4.90 19.03 -10.18
C GLN A 80 4.80 17.64 -10.84
N GLU A 81 5.84 17.24 -11.58
CA GLU A 81 5.97 15.94 -12.24
C GLU A 81 5.88 14.76 -11.26
N ASP A 82 6.46 14.88 -10.07
CA ASP A 82 6.44 13.81 -9.05
C ASP A 82 5.02 13.61 -8.50
N ILE A 83 4.28 14.71 -8.32
CA ILE A 83 2.89 14.69 -7.83
C ILE A 83 1.98 14.09 -8.90
N GLU A 84 2.19 14.41 -10.17
CA GLU A 84 1.43 13.84 -11.29
C GLU A 84 1.70 12.35 -11.46
N HIS A 85 2.97 11.93 -11.36
CA HIS A 85 3.32 10.51 -11.36
C HIS A 85 2.66 9.77 -10.19
N LEU A 86 2.73 10.32 -8.98
CA LEU A 86 2.09 9.73 -7.81
C LEU A 86 0.57 9.68 -7.94
N THR A 87 -0.05 10.72 -8.51
CA THR A 87 -1.49 10.76 -8.79
C THR A 87 -1.86 9.62 -9.74
N LYS A 88 -1.09 9.41 -10.81
CA LYS A 88 -1.27 8.28 -11.73
C LYS A 88 -1.10 6.94 -10.99
N GLU A 89 -0.10 6.79 -10.13
CA GLU A 89 0.07 5.53 -9.38
C GLU A 89 -1.13 5.23 -8.46
N VAL A 90 -1.70 6.24 -7.81
CA VAL A 90 -2.89 6.11 -6.94
C VAL A 90 -4.14 5.80 -7.74
N THR A 91 -4.37 6.46 -8.87
CA THR A 91 -5.56 6.22 -9.70
C THR A 91 -5.53 4.85 -10.40
N HIS A 92 -4.35 4.32 -10.70
CA HIS A 92 -4.18 2.97 -11.26
C HIS A 92 -4.07 1.87 -10.19
N GLY A 93 -4.20 2.19 -8.89
CA GLY A 93 -4.13 1.20 -7.81
C GLY A 93 -2.73 0.62 -7.54
N ARG A 94 -1.67 1.16 -8.17
CA ARG A 94 -0.27 0.70 -8.03
C ARG A 94 0.39 1.21 -6.75
N SER A 95 -0.17 2.25 -6.16
CA SER A 95 0.22 2.73 -4.83
C SER A 95 -1.00 3.26 -4.10
N PHE A 96 -1.00 3.14 -2.80
CA PHE A 96 -2.03 3.68 -1.95
C PHE A 96 -1.42 4.77 -1.06
N LEU A 97 -2.12 5.89 -0.89
CA LEU A 97 -1.74 6.93 0.06
C LEU A 97 -2.79 7.04 1.15
N PHE A 98 -2.36 7.34 2.36
CA PHE A 98 -3.26 7.64 3.48
C PHE A 98 -2.60 8.64 4.43
N LEU A 99 -3.41 9.17 5.34
CA LEU A 99 -2.93 10.03 6.42
C LEU A 99 -2.76 9.19 7.68
N ASP A 100 -1.60 9.30 8.33
CA ASP A 100 -1.37 8.70 9.64
C ASP A 100 -2.11 9.44 10.76
N THR A 101 -1.95 9.01 12.01
CA THR A 101 -2.55 9.65 13.18
C THR A 101 -2.01 11.05 13.48
N HIS A 102 -0.90 11.43 12.86
CA HIS A 102 -0.25 12.73 13.00
C HIS A 102 -0.55 13.67 11.82
N GLY A 103 -1.29 13.20 10.80
CA GLY A 103 -1.59 13.94 9.59
C GLY A 103 -0.51 13.85 8.50
N HIS A 104 0.52 13.03 8.68
CA HIS A 104 1.51 12.81 7.63
C HIS A 104 0.96 11.89 6.54
N VAL A 105 1.34 12.17 5.29
CA VAL A 105 0.98 11.31 4.16
C VAL A 105 1.95 10.14 4.09
N GLU A 106 1.43 8.94 4.32
CA GLU A 106 2.14 7.70 4.12
C GLU A 106 1.80 7.08 2.76
N ARG A 107 2.78 6.34 2.21
CA ARG A 107 2.64 5.63 0.95
C ARG A 107 2.82 4.13 1.17
N LEU A 108 1.77 3.39 0.86
CA LEU A 108 1.77 1.92 0.84
C LEU A 108 1.92 1.42 -0.60
N VAL A 109 2.80 0.43 -0.79
CA VAL A 109 3.03 -0.20 -2.10
C VAL A 109 3.25 -1.68 -1.88
N HIS A 110 2.48 -2.52 -2.57
CA HIS A 110 2.74 -3.95 -2.60
C HIS A 110 3.92 -4.25 -3.52
N LYS A 111 4.83 -5.09 -3.01
CA LYS A 111 6.00 -5.53 -3.73
C LYS A 111 6.11 -7.03 -3.59
N VAL A 112 6.23 -7.71 -4.71
CA VAL A 112 6.66 -9.11 -4.74
C VAL A 112 8.17 -9.12 -4.83
N VAL A 113 8.79 -9.96 -4.01
CA VAL A 113 10.23 -10.13 -3.93
C VAL A 113 10.54 -11.59 -4.23
N ALA A 114 11.31 -11.83 -5.30
CA ALA A 114 11.68 -13.18 -5.71
C ALA A 114 13.03 -13.58 -5.10
N ARG A 115 13.08 -14.75 -4.47
CA ARG A 115 14.34 -15.35 -3.99
C ARG A 115 14.72 -16.51 -4.91
N VAL A 116 15.51 -16.21 -5.93
CA VAL A 116 15.99 -17.23 -6.88
C VAL A 116 17.24 -17.91 -6.31
N LEU A 117 17.14 -19.21 -6.06
CA LEU A 117 18.23 -20.05 -5.57
C LEU A 117 18.84 -20.85 -6.71
N ARG A 118 20.17 -20.88 -6.76
CA ARG A 118 20.93 -21.78 -7.61
C ARG A 118 21.29 -23.04 -6.83
N GLY A 119 21.51 -24.17 -7.51
CA GLY A 119 21.81 -25.47 -6.88
C GLY A 119 23.02 -25.49 -5.94
N ASP A 120 23.90 -24.50 -6.01
CA ASP A 120 25.04 -24.29 -5.10
C ASP A 120 24.72 -23.35 -3.93
N ALA A 121 23.44 -23.23 -3.55
CA ALA A 121 22.93 -22.38 -2.47
C ALA A 121 23.19 -20.86 -2.64
N LYS A 122 23.62 -20.41 -3.83
CA LYS A 122 23.76 -18.98 -4.14
C LYS A 122 22.42 -18.37 -4.51
N ILE A 123 22.26 -17.09 -4.21
CA ILE A 123 21.04 -16.32 -4.51
C ILE A 123 21.28 -15.30 -5.61
N PHE A 124 20.28 -15.10 -6.47
CA PHE A 124 20.28 -13.99 -7.42
C PHE A 124 19.89 -12.69 -6.70
N VAL A 125 20.77 -11.70 -6.73
CA VAL A 125 20.58 -10.38 -6.11
C VAL A 125 21.07 -9.29 -7.07
N GLN A 126 20.37 -8.16 -7.07
CA GLN A 126 20.95 -6.91 -7.52
C GLN A 126 22.08 -6.56 -6.55
N VAL A 127 23.27 -6.22 -7.06
CA VAL A 127 24.43 -5.81 -6.25
C VAL A 127 24.68 -4.30 -6.32
N ALA A 128 24.18 -3.65 -7.37
CA ALA A 128 24.30 -2.21 -7.54
C ALA A 128 23.19 -1.66 -8.44
N LYS A 129 22.97 -0.35 -8.36
CA LYS A 129 22.11 0.40 -9.29
C LYS A 129 22.92 1.55 -9.88
N SER A 130 22.74 1.81 -11.17
CA SER A 130 23.20 3.05 -11.79
C SER A 130 21.99 3.86 -12.23
N ASN A 131 21.92 5.13 -11.81
CA ASN A 131 20.81 5.99 -12.19
C ASN A 131 21.04 6.66 -13.56
N ASP A 132 22.30 6.84 -13.99
CA ASP A 132 22.65 7.55 -15.25
C ASP A 132 23.92 7.01 -15.94
N GLY A 133 24.32 5.77 -15.67
CA GLY A 133 25.56 5.16 -16.19
C GLY A 133 26.87 5.73 -15.62
N LYS A 134 26.81 6.85 -14.89
CA LYS A 134 27.99 7.57 -14.35
C LYS A 134 28.34 7.21 -12.92
N ARG A 135 27.33 6.88 -12.09
CA ARG A 135 27.52 6.52 -10.68
C ARG A 135 26.87 5.17 -10.43
N VAL A 136 27.66 4.25 -9.88
CA VAL A 136 27.20 2.93 -9.47
C VAL A 136 27.12 2.95 -7.95
N GLU A 137 25.92 2.75 -7.42
CA GLU A 137 25.66 2.69 -5.98
C GLU A 137 25.45 1.24 -5.58
N GLY A 138 26.23 0.76 -4.60
CA GLY A 138 26.05 -0.57 -4.02
C GLY A 138 24.63 -0.73 -3.48
N SER A 139 23.97 -1.81 -3.86
CA SER A 139 22.58 -2.09 -3.49
C SER A 139 22.39 -3.60 -3.53
N CYS A 140 22.55 -4.27 -2.40
CA CYS A 140 22.29 -5.71 -2.25
C CYS A 140 20.79 -5.94 -2.03
N LYS A 141 20.02 -6.13 -3.11
CA LYS A 141 18.56 -6.30 -3.05
C LYS A 141 18.13 -7.52 -3.85
N LEU A 142 17.13 -8.24 -3.36
CA LEU A 142 16.47 -9.27 -4.15
C LEU A 142 15.70 -8.64 -5.32
N PRO A 143 15.56 -9.36 -6.45
CA PRO A 143 14.65 -8.98 -7.54
C PRO A 143 13.26 -8.71 -6.99
N ARG A 144 12.66 -7.61 -7.42
CA ARG A 144 11.34 -7.21 -6.96
C ARG A 144 10.59 -6.46 -8.04
N CYS A 145 9.29 -6.68 -8.09
CA CYS A 145 8.34 -5.89 -8.88
C CYS A 145 7.31 -5.25 -7.95
N LYS A 146 6.72 -4.15 -8.41
CA LYS A 146 5.45 -3.69 -7.83
C LYS A 146 4.38 -4.60 -8.41
N THR A 147 3.43 -5.01 -7.59
CA THR A 147 2.27 -5.76 -8.08
C THR A 147 1.26 -4.79 -8.66
N GLU A 148 0.62 -5.19 -9.75
CA GLU A 148 -0.61 -4.55 -10.24
C GLU A 148 -1.81 -5.00 -9.39
N GLN A 149 -2.93 -4.31 -9.59
CA GLN A 149 -4.14 -4.60 -8.84
C GLN A 149 -4.66 -6.01 -9.14
N GLY A 150 -4.88 -6.81 -8.09
CA GLY A 150 -5.41 -8.17 -8.22
C GLY A 150 -4.36 -9.21 -8.57
N GLU A 151 -3.10 -8.82 -8.78
CA GLU A 151 -2.00 -9.77 -8.87
C GLU A 151 -1.73 -10.37 -7.49
N THR A 152 -1.86 -11.70 -7.40
CA THR A 152 -1.42 -12.44 -6.23
C THR A 152 0.02 -12.90 -6.43
N PRO A 153 0.81 -13.07 -5.36
CA PRO A 153 2.14 -13.68 -5.46
C PRO A 153 2.13 -15.19 -5.81
N MET A 154 0.99 -15.74 -6.27
CA MET A 154 0.85 -17.18 -6.46
C MET A 154 1.47 -17.62 -7.80
N GLU A 155 2.64 -18.25 -7.62
CA GLU A 155 3.55 -18.97 -8.52
C GLU A 155 4.60 -18.14 -9.29
#